data_AF-A0A9W4TD73-F1
#
_entry.id   AF-A0A9W4TD73-F1
#
_cell.length_a   1.000
_cell.length_b   1.000
_cell.length_c   1.000
_cell.angle_alpha   90.00
_cell.angle_beta   90.00
_cell.angle_gamma   90.00
#
_symmetry.space_group_name_H-M   'P 1'
#
loop_
_entity.id
_entity.type
_entity.pdbx_description
1 polymer ?
#
loop_
_entity_poly.entity_id
_entity_poly.type
_entity_poly.pdbx_seq_one_letter_code
_entity_poly.pdbx_strand_id
1 'polypeptide(L)' 'MEIWLPIVGADYFISNIGHIKNKNGRISEGSIHKGHGYAQTKIGRNNNYTSVNIHRLVAEAFISNPENKPF' A
#
# COMPACT_ATOMS: atom_id res chain seq x y z
N MET A 1 6.58 7.75 15.62
CA MET A 1 7.26 8.22 14.40
C MET A 1 6.71 7.42 13.24
N GLU A 2 6.41 8.07 12.12
CA GLU A 2 5.94 7.40 10.91
C GLU A 2 7.14 6.79 10.16
N ILE A 3 7.08 5.48 9.91
CA ILE A 3 8.13 4.73 9.22
C ILE A 3 7.64 4.42 7.82
N TRP A 4 8.49 4.61 6.81
CA TRP A 4 8.17 4.40 5.40
C TRP A 4 8.98 3.25 4.83
N LEU A 5 8.31 2.31 4.17
CA LEU A 5 8.94 1.20 3.45
C LEU A 5 8.48 1.17 1.98
N PRO A 6 9.32 0.72 1.04
CA PRO A 6 8.94 0.62 -0.37
C PRO A 6 7.88 -0.47 -0.58
N ILE A 7 6.92 -0.21 -1.47
CA ILE A 7 5.98 -1.23 -1.95
C ILE A 7 6.69 -2.04 -3.05
N VAL A 8 6.82 -3.36 -2.86
CA VAL A 8 7.52 -4.23 -3.80
C VAL A 8 6.87 -4.14 -5.20
N GLY A 9 7.72 -3.96 -6.22
CA GLY A 9 7.29 -3.88 -7.62
C GLY A 9 6.59 -2.57 -8.02
N ALA A 10 6.64 -1.52 -7.20
CA ALA A 10 6.05 -0.22 -7.49
C ALA A 10 6.94 0.96 -7.04
N ASP A 11 6.84 2.10 -7.73
CA ASP A 11 7.55 3.34 -7.37
C ASP A 11 6.81 4.13 -6.27
N TYR A 12 6.45 3.43 -5.19
CA TYR A 12 5.66 3.95 -4.07
C TYR A 12 6.22 3.46 -2.74
N PHE A 13 5.91 4.20 -1.68
CA PHE A 13 6.19 3.86 -0.29
C PHE A 13 4.88 3.76 0.48
N ILE A 14 4.83 2.88 1.47
CA ILE A 14 3.74 2.73 2.43
C ILE A 14 4.27 3.02 3.82
N SER A 15 3.51 3.79 4.61
CA SER A 15 3.85 4.00 6.01
C SER A 15 3.23 2.97 6.93
N ASN A 16 3.80 2.83 8.13
CA ASN A 16 3.27 1.93 9.16
C ASN A 16 1.86 2.32 9.66
N ILE A 17 1.34 3.49 9.28
CA ILE A 17 -0.02 3.94 9.58
C ILE A 17 -0.96 3.96 8.36
N GLY A 18 -0.48 3.52 7.19
CA GLY A 18 -1.30 3.35 5.99
C GLY A 18 -1.30 4.54 5.01
N HIS A 19 -0.40 5.51 5.16
CA HIS A 19 -0.24 6.55 4.15
C HIS A 19 0.62 6.05 2.98
N ILE A 20 0.26 6.43 1.76
CA ILE A 20 0.98 6.09 0.54
C ILE A 20 1.71 7.31 0.01
N LYS A 21 2.99 7.16 -0.31
CA LYS A 21 3.82 8.20 -0.90
C LYS A 21 4.31 7.76 -2.27
N ASN A 22 4.08 8.57 -3.30
CA ASN A 22 4.59 8.27 -4.64
C ASN A 22 6.03 8.78 -4.83
N LYS A 23 6.65 8.44 -5.96
CA LYS A 23 8.00 8.92 -6.34
C LYS A 23 8.18 10.44 -6.36
N ASN A 24 7.10 11.20 -6.52
CA ASN A 24 7.12 12.67 -6.51
C ASN A 24 6.94 13.24 -5.08
N GLY A 25 6.92 12.38 -4.06
CA GLY A 25 6.75 12.78 -2.65
C GLY A 25 5.31 13.12 -2.25
N ARG A 26 4.32 12.96 -3.14
CA ARG A 26 2.91 13.22 -2.80
C ARG A 26 2.40 12.10 -1.90
N ILE A 27 1.81 12.49 -0.77
CA ILE A 27 1.21 11.60 0.21
C ILE A 27 -0.30 11.52 -0.01
N SER A 28 -0.88 10.33 0.14
CA SER A 28 -2.30 10.06 0.03
C SER A 28 -2.73 9.03 1.07
N GLU A 29 -3.93 9.19 1.61
CA GLU A 29 -4.57 8.22 2.52
C GLU A 29 -5.44 7.21 1.75
N GLY A 30 -5.47 7.32 0.42
CA GLY A 30 -6.37 6.54 -0.44
C GLY A 30 -7.82 6.97 -0.30
N SER A 31 -8.74 6.04 -0.53
CA SER A 31 -10.18 6.25 -0.37
C SER A 31 -10.87 5.02 0.18
N ILE A 32 -11.93 5.23 0.96
CA ILE A 32 -12.75 4.14 1.48
C ILE A 32 -13.65 3.61 0.38
N HIS A 33 -13.52 2.31 0.07
CA HIS A 33 -14.39 1.65 -0.89
C HIS A 33 -15.80 1.49 -0.31
N LYS A 34 -16.81 2.03 -1.01
CA LYS A 34 -18.20 2.11 -0.50
C LYS A 34 -18.86 0.75 -0.22
N GLY A 35 -18.50 -0.29 -0.97
CA GLY A 35 -19.14 -1.60 -0.85
C GLY A 35 -18.66 -2.45 0.34
N HIS A 36 -17.41 -2.28 0.76
CA HIS A 36 -16.80 -3.14 1.80
C HIS A 36 -16.03 -2.36 2.88
N GLY A 37 -15.99 -1.03 2.81
CA GLY A 37 -15.43 -0.17 3.86
C GLY A 37 -13.90 -0.17 3.99
N TYR A 38 -13.16 -0.90 3.15
CA TYR A 38 -11.70 -0.92 3.23
C TYR A 38 -11.11 0.26 2.47
N ALA A 39 -10.08 0.86 3.07
CA ALA A 39 -9.26 1.86 2.42
C ALA A 39 -8.46 1.24 1.26
N GLN A 40 -8.53 1.88 0.11
CA GLN A 40 -7.89 1.45 -1.13
C GLN A 40 -7.13 2.58 -1.79
N THR A 41 -6.15 2.21 -2.61
CA THR A 41 -5.43 3.14 -3.49
C THR A 41 -5.14 2.47 -4.83
N LYS A 42 -4.84 3.28 -5.85
CA LYS A 42 -4.35 2.78 -7.13
C LYS A 42 -2.83 2.84 -7.14
N ILE A 43 -2.20 1.68 -7.28
CA ILE A 43 -0.74 1.57 -7.42
C ILE A 43 -0.41 1.21 -8.87
N GLY A 44 0.53 1.96 -9.44
CA GLY A 44 1.07 1.67 -10.76
C GLY A 44 2.22 0.66 -10.69
N ARG A 45 2.13 -0.43 -11.46
CA ARG A 45 3.18 -1.44 -11.67
C ARG A 45 3.29 -1.76 -13.15
N ASN A 46 4.48 -1.66 -13.75
CA ASN A 46 4.74 -1.99 -15.16
C ASN A 46 3.67 -1.46 -16.14
N ASN A 47 3.44 -0.13 -16.14
CA ASN A 47 2.42 0.55 -16.95
C ASN A 47 0.93 0.23 -16.67
N ASN A 48 0.62 -0.65 -15.73
CA ASN A 48 -0.76 -0.95 -15.31
C ASN A 48 -1.04 -0.38 -13.92
N TYR A 49 -2.27 0.04 -13.69
CA TYR A 49 -2.73 0.49 -12.37
C TYR A 49 -3.71 -0.51 -11.80
N THR A 50 -3.48 -0.91 -10.55
CA THR A 50 -4.36 -1.85 -9.84
C THR A 50 -4.84 -1.22 -8.55
N SER A 51 -6.14 -1.37 -8.25
CA SER A 51 -6.69 -1.02 -6.95
C SER A 51 -6.25 -2.05 -5.92
N VAL A 52 -5.63 -1.60 -4.84
CA VAL A 52 -5.11 -2.45 -3.76
C VAL A 52 -5.59 -1.94 -2.41
N ASN A 53 -5.83 -2.88 -1.49
CA ASN A 53 -6.22 -2.56 -0.12
C ASN A 53 -5.00 -2.08 0.68
N ILE A 54 -5.14 -0.95 1.37
CA ILE A 54 -4.05 -0.33 2.13
C ILE A 54 -3.60 -1.21 3.29
N HIS A 55 -4.53 -1.84 4.01
CA HIS A 55 -4.19 -2.72 5.12
C HIS A 55 -3.32 -3.92 4.69
N ARG A 56 -3.47 -4.40 3.43
CA ARG A 56 -2.63 -5.48 2.89
C ARG A 56 -1.22 -4.98 2.59
N LEU A 57 -1.08 -3.78 2.03
CA LEU A 57 0.23 -3.16 1.79
C LEU A 57 1.00 -2.93 3.10
N VAL A 58 0.30 -2.51 4.15
CA VAL A 58 0.91 -2.35 5.48
C VAL A 58 1.36 -3.72 6.01
N ALA A 59 0.51 -4.75 5.92
CA ALA A 59 0.87 -6.08 6.37
C ALA A 59 2.07 -6.65 5.58
N GLU A 60 2.07 -6.53 4.25
CA GLU A 60 3.15 -6.99 3.38
C GLU A 60 4.50 -6.30 3.71
N ALA A 61 4.46 -5.01 4.03
CA ALA A 61 5.68 -4.25 4.31
C ALA A 61 6.21 -4.43 5.75
N PHE A 62 5.34 -4.53 6.75
CA PHE A 62 5.73 -4.44 8.17
C PHE A 62 5.53 -5.73 8.96
N ILE A 63 4.79 -6.71 8.44
CA ILE A 63 4.48 -7.96 9.14
C ILE A 63 5.14 -9.11 8.39
N SER A 64 6.06 -9.81 9.06
CA SER A 64 6.67 -11.01 8.51
C SER A 64 5.61 -12.08 8.21
N ASN A 65 5.76 -12.77 7.09
CA ASN A 65 4.88 -13.87 6.68
C ASN A 65 5.66 -15.20 6.68
N PRO A 66 6.01 -15.73 7.86
CA PRO A 66 6.85 -16.93 7.97
C PRO A 66 6.19 -18.18 7.37
N GLU A 67 4.86 -18.19 7.29
CA GLU A 67 4.08 -19.29 6.71
C GLU A 67 3.82 -19.13 5.21
N ASN A 68 4.36 -18.08 4.58
CA ASN A 68 4.22 -17.77 3.16
C ASN A 68 2.77 -17.80 2.65
N LYS A 69 1.84 -17.27 3.46
CA LYS A 69 0.43 -17.13 3.09
C LYS A 69 0.26 -16.16 1.91
N PRO A 70 -0.77 -16.33 1.07
CA PRO A 70 -1.00 -15.41 -0.04
C PRO A 70 -1.27 -13.99 0.49
N PHE A 71 -0.54 -13.02 -0.08
CA PHE A 71 -0.63 -11.60 0.26
C PHE A 71 -1.74 -10.86 -0.44
#